data_AF-A0A5J4LEI4-F1
#
_entry.id   AF-A0A5J4LEI4-F1
#
_cell.length_a   1.000
_cell.length_b   1.000
_cell.length_c   1.000
_cell.angle_alpha   90.00
_cell.angle_beta   90.00
_cell.angle_gamma   90.00
#
_symmetry.space_group_name_H-M   'P 1'
#
loop_
_entity.id
_entity.type
_entity.pdbx_description
1 polymer ?
#
loop_
_entity_poly.entity_id
_entity_poly.type
_entity_poly.pdbx_seq_one_letter_code
_entity_poly.pdbx_strand_id
1 'polypeptide(L)'
;MGIGPNTDSRWGDTRPSYGTVAASHANQMRNLLDEAPGERAVLALFAELVRSNGEGPVADVGCGPGRITACLHQLSTGAFGIDDVRPPRRSGDLR
;
A
#
# COMPACT_ATOMS: atom_id res chain seq x y z
N MET A 1 -25.22 -45.07 0.34
CA MET A 1 -24.12 -44.64 1.24
C MET A 1 -23.10 -43.90 0.38
N GLY A 2 -23.23 -42.57 0.29
CA GLY A 2 -22.38 -41.74 -0.58
C GLY A 2 -21.75 -40.64 0.25
N ILE A 3 -20.44 -40.75 0.49
CA ILE A 3 -19.65 -39.68 1.09
C ILE A 3 -19.36 -38.67 -0.04
N GLY A 4 -20.11 -37.57 -0.07
CA GLY A 4 -19.77 -36.42 -0.89
C GLY A 4 -18.54 -35.71 -0.30
N PRO A 5 -17.67 -35.10 -1.13
CA PRO A 5 -16.51 -34.38 -0.63
C PRO A 5 -16.98 -33.21 0.25
N ASN A 6 -16.66 -33.29 1.55
CA ASN A 6 -16.70 -32.15 2.45
C ASN A 6 -15.60 -31.19 2.01
N THR A 7 -15.94 -30.18 1.21
CA THR A 7 -15.07 -29.03 1.00
C THR A 7 -15.35 -28.04 2.12
N ASP A 8 -14.81 -28.30 3.30
CA ASP A 8 -14.54 -27.24 4.26
C ASP A 8 -13.45 -26.36 3.67
N SER A 9 -13.84 -25.48 2.73
CA SER A 9 -13.01 -24.38 2.27
C SER A 9 -12.80 -23.44 3.45
N ARG A 10 -11.82 -23.79 4.28
CA ARG A 10 -11.44 -23.14 5.53
C ARG A 10 -10.71 -21.81 5.32
N TRP A 11 -11.05 -21.12 4.24
CA TRP A 11 -10.68 -19.74 3.93
C TRP A 11 -11.89 -19.02 3.31
N GLY A 12 -12.97 -18.97 4.08
CA GLY A 12 -14.05 -18.03 3.85
C GLY A 12 -13.57 -16.62 4.14
N ASP A 13 -13.21 -15.91 3.07
CA ASP A 13 -13.44 -14.48 2.87
C ASP A 13 -12.89 -13.50 3.94
N THR A 14 -11.56 -13.35 3.99
CA THR A 14 -10.88 -12.24 4.70
C THR A 14 -10.91 -10.92 3.94
N ARG A 15 -11.55 -10.86 2.76
CA ARG A 15 -11.54 -9.70 1.86
C ARG A 15 -12.53 -8.57 2.22
N PRO A 16 -13.72 -8.79 2.83
CA PRO A 16 -14.67 -7.71 3.08
C PRO A 16 -14.38 -6.88 4.34
N SER A 17 -13.62 -7.38 5.32
CA SER A 17 -13.41 -6.68 6.59
C SER A 17 -12.41 -5.52 6.48
N TYR A 18 -11.44 -5.61 5.56
CA TYR A 18 -10.41 -4.58 5.37
C TYR A 18 -10.84 -3.43 4.45
N GLY A 19 -11.74 -3.67 3.48
CA GLY A 19 -12.05 -2.69 2.43
C GLY A 19 -12.69 -1.39 2.94
N THR A 20 -13.57 -1.48 3.94
CA THR A 20 -14.33 -0.31 4.42
C THR A 20 -13.59 0.48 5.51
N VAL A 21 -12.74 -0.19 6.30
CA VAL A 21 -11.90 0.45 7.33
C VAL A 21 -10.62 1.04 6.71
N ALA A 22 -10.09 0.43 5.64
CA ALA A 22 -8.87 0.89 4.99
C ALA A 22 -8.98 2.30 4.39
N ALA A 23 -10.11 2.66 3.75
CA ALA A 23 -10.26 3.97 3.12
C ALA A 23 -10.38 5.13 4.13
N SER A 24 -10.99 4.88 5.28
CA SER A 24 -11.10 5.85 6.38
C SER A 24 -9.77 6.03 7.11
N HIS A 25 -9.06 4.92 7.35
CA HIS A 25 -7.73 4.95 7.95
C HIS A 25 -6.68 5.62 7.04
N ALA A 26 -6.79 5.36 5.72
CA ALA A 26 -5.96 5.93 4.68
C ALA A 26 -5.92 7.46 4.68
N ASN A 27 -7.06 8.11 4.88
CA ASN A 27 -7.14 9.57 4.91
C ASN A 27 -6.48 10.18 6.14
N GLN A 28 -6.57 9.52 7.30
CA GLN A 28 -5.90 9.97 8.51
C GLN A 28 -4.38 9.77 8.43
N MET A 29 -3.93 8.76 7.68
CA MET A 29 -2.52 8.40 7.58
C MET A 29 -1.69 9.32 6.67
N ARG A 30 -2.30 9.98 5.68
CA ARG A 30 -1.58 10.77 4.67
C ARG A 30 -0.62 11.82 5.24
N ASN A 31 -0.96 12.45 6.36
CA ASN A 31 -0.14 13.50 6.98
C ASN A 31 0.75 12.99 8.13
N LEU A 32 0.64 11.73 8.54
CA LEU A 32 1.37 11.24 9.71
C LEU A 32 2.89 11.23 9.53
N LEU A 33 3.41 11.30 8.30
CA LEU A 33 4.86 11.45 8.08
C LEU A 33 5.33 12.85 8.46
N ASP A 34 4.50 13.87 8.26
CA ASP A 34 4.81 15.23 8.68
C ASP A 34 4.93 15.32 10.21
N GLU A 35 4.19 14.47 10.91
CA GLU A 35 4.19 14.33 12.37
C GLU A 35 5.20 13.27 12.90
N ALA A 36 5.88 12.54 12.02
CA ALA A 36 6.82 11.47 12.37
C ALA A 36 8.25 11.76 11.83
N PRO A 37 8.99 12.68 12.47
CA PRO A 37 10.31 13.11 11.97
C PRO A 37 11.34 11.96 11.94
N GLY A 38 11.23 10.98 12.84
CA GLY A 38 12.10 9.80 12.86
C GLY A 38 11.90 8.92 11.61
N GLU A 39 10.66 8.64 11.23
CA GLU A 39 10.34 7.87 10.02
C GLU A 39 10.87 8.58 8.77
N ARG A 40 10.69 9.90 8.69
CA ARG A 40 11.23 10.72 7.60
C ARG A 40 12.76 10.67 7.53
N ALA A 41 13.45 10.69 8.67
CA ALA A 41 14.91 10.61 8.70
C ALA A 41 15.42 9.26 8.15
N VAL A 42 14.74 8.16 8.49
CA VAL A 42 15.08 6.84 7.95
C VAL A 42 14.86 6.79 6.43
N LEU A 43 13.74 7.33 5.93
CA LEU A 43 13.46 7.37 4.50
C LEU A 43 14.44 8.28 3.74
N ALA A 44 14.87 9.38 4.34
CA ALA A 44 15.90 10.25 3.78
C ALA A 44 17.25 9.52 3.66
N LEU A 45 17.67 8.81 4.72
CA LEU A 45 18.89 7.99 4.68
C LEU A 45 18.79 6.90 3.61
N PHE A 46 17.65 6.22 3.52
CA PHE A 46 17.42 5.23 2.47
C PHE A 46 17.55 5.84 1.07
N ALA A 47 16.96 7.02 0.85
CA ALA A 47 17.06 7.72 -0.43
C ALA A 47 18.51 8.09 -0.78
N GLU A 48 19.31 8.56 0.18
CA GLU A 48 20.76 8.78 -0.02
C GLU A 48 21.47 7.51 -0.48
N LEU A 49 21.21 6.38 0.17
CA LEU A 49 21.84 5.10 -0.16
C LEU A 49 21.46 4.59 -1.55
N VAL A 50 20.20 4.77 -1.96
CA VAL A 50 19.76 4.40 -3.32
C VAL A 50 20.48 5.24 -4.36
N ARG A 51 20.62 6.55 -4.12
CA ARG A 51 21.32 7.45 -5.05
C ARG A 51 22.81 7.14 -5.14
N SER A 52 23.47 6.90 -4.00
CA SER A 52 24.89 6.54 -3.99
C SER A 52 25.18 5.23 -4.74
N ASN A 53 24.18 4.36 -4.90
CA ASN A 53 24.32 3.03 -5.49
C ASN A 53 23.77 2.93 -6.92
N GLY A 54 23.52 4.06 -7.60
CA GLY A 54 23.18 4.07 -9.03
C GLY A 54 21.71 4.36 -9.36
N GLU A 55 20.95 4.97 -8.43
CA GLU A 55 19.65 5.61 -8.71
C GLU A 55 18.58 4.68 -9.31
N GLY A 56 18.57 3.41 -8.90
CA GLY A 56 17.57 2.44 -9.35
C GLY A 56 16.13 2.81 -8.92
N PRO A 57 15.11 2.35 -9.65
CA PRO A 57 13.72 2.57 -9.29
C PRO A 57 13.38 1.89 -7.96
N VAL A 58 12.54 2.54 -7.14
CA VAL A 58 12.16 2.06 -5.81
C VAL A 58 10.70 1.61 -5.82
N ALA A 59 10.42 0.39 -5.36
CA ALA A 59 9.05 -0.10 -5.21
C ALA A 59 8.59 0.01 -3.75
N ASP A 60 7.44 0.66 -3.53
CA ASP A 60 6.70 0.66 -2.26
C ASP A 60 5.59 -0.40 -2.35
N VAL A 61 5.80 -1.56 -1.72
CA VAL A 61 4.92 -2.73 -1.82
C VAL A 61 3.91 -2.73 -0.65
N GLY A 62 2.63 -2.79 -0.97
CA GLY A 62 1.56 -2.49 -0.02
C GLY A 62 1.46 -0.99 0.26
N CYS A 63 1.64 -0.17 -0.79
CA CYS A 63 1.72 1.29 -0.65
C CYS A 63 0.44 1.92 -0.07
N GLY A 64 -0.68 1.19 -0.12
CA GLY A 64 -1.98 1.65 0.29
C GLY A 64 -2.30 3.01 -0.35
N PRO A 65 -2.54 4.07 0.42
CA PRO A 65 -2.81 5.42 -0.09
C PRO A 65 -1.62 6.14 -0.72
N GLY A 66 -0.43 5.52 -0.71
CA GLY A 66 0.79 6.06 -1.33
C GLY A 66 1.56 7.05 -0.46
N ARG A 67 1.37 7.05 0.87
CA ARG A 67 2.06 7.97 1.80
C ARG A 67 3.58 7.88 1.67
N ILE A 68 4.12 6.66 1.74
CA ILE A 68 5.56 6.41 1.68
C ILE A 68 6.08 6.62 0.26
N THR A 69 5.36 6.09 -0.75
CA THR A 69 5.63 6.37 -2.18
C THR A 69 5.79 7.87 -2.44
N ALA A 70 4.88 8.72 -1.95
CA ALA A 70 4.93 10.17 -2.13
C ALA A 70 6.12 10.82 -1.42
N CYS A 71 6.47 10.37 -0.20
CA CYS A 71 7.64 10.86 0.52
C CYS A 71 8.94 10.51 -0.22
N LEU A 72 9.06 9.29 -0.72
CA LEU A 72 10.21 8.83 -1.50
C LEU A 72 10.36 9.62 -2.82
N HIS A 73 9.25 9.97 -3.48
CA HIS A 73 9.27 10.87 -4.63
C HIS A 73 9.80 12.27 -4.29
N GLN A 74 9.37 12.85 -3.16
CA GLN A 74 9.87 14.16 -2.71
C GLN A 74 11.37 14.14 -2.42
N LEU A 75 11.90 12.97 -2.01
CA LEU A 75 13.33 12.72 -1.82
C LEU A 75 14.08 12.41 -3.13
N SER A 76 13.47 12.68 -4.29
CA SER A 76 14.05 12.50 -5.63
C SER A 76 14.45 11.06 -5.95
N THR A 77 13.75 10.07 -5.39
CA THR A 77 13.87 8.68 -5.83
C THR A 77 12.80 8.39 -6.90
N GLY A 78 13.15 7.55 -7.88
CA GLY A 78 12.21 7.04 -8.88
C GLY A 78 11.25 6.00 -8.27
N ALA A 79 10.47 6.41 -7.26
CA ALA A 79 9.58 5.53 -6.52
C ALA A 79 8.30 5.20 -7.28
N PHE A 80 7.68 4.06 -7.00
CA PHE A 80 6.33 3.71 -7.46
C PHE A 80 5.66 2.75 -6.48
N GLY A 81 4.33 2.83 -6.38
CA GLY A 81 3.54 2.04 -5.45
C GLY A 81 2.92 0.80 -6.10
N ILE A 82 2.87 -0.31 -5.36
CA ILE A 82 2.15 -1.53 -5.71
C ILE A 82 1.17 -1.86 -4.58
N ASP A 83 -0.12 -1.99 -4.87
CA ASP A 83 -1.14 -2.40 -3.90
C ASP A 83 -2.22 -3.28 -4.57
N ASP A 84 -2.69 -4.33 -3.87
CA ASP A 84 -3.75 -5.25 -4.35
C ASP A 84 -5.17 -4.78 -3.98
N VAL A 85 -5.30 -3.73 -3.16
CA VAL A 85 -6.58 -3.14 -2.80
C VAL A 85 -7.08 -2.31 -3.98
N ARG A 86 -8.08 -2.87 -4.67
CA ARG A 86 -8.80 -2.17 -5.74
C ARG A 86 -9.58 -0.99 -5.16
N PRO A 87 -9.50 0.22 -5.72
CA PRO A 87 -10.36 1.33 -5.28
C PRO A 87 -11.85 0.95 -5.48
N PRO A 88 -12.77 1.48 -4.66
CA PRO A 88 -14.19 1.22 -4.82
C PRO A 88 -14.62 1.62 -6.25
N ARG A 89 -15.36 0.73 -6.94
CA ARG A 89 -15.88 1.04 -8.28
C ARG A 89 -16.72 2.31 -8.20
N ARG A 90 -16.41 3.30 -9.04
CA ARG A 90 -17.29 4.47 -9.17
C ARG A 90 -18.55 4.01 -9.91
N SER A 91 -19.69 4.61 -9.59
CA SER A 91 -21.01 4.30 -10.15
C SER A 91 -21.17 4.58 -11.65
N GLY A 92 -20.07 4.65 -12.43
CA GLY A 92 -20.04 4.85 -13.87
C GLY A 92 -19.20 3.85 -14.67
N ASP A 93 -18.52 2.89 -14.03
CA ASP A 93 -17.56 1.99 -14.71
C ASP A 93 -18.20 0.72 -15.31
N LEU A 94 -19.50 0.74 -15.61
CA LEU A 94 -20.20 -0.32 -16.34
C LEU A 94 -20.32 0.07 -17.82
N ARG A 95 -19.35 -0.34 -18.63
CA ARG A 95 -19.51 -0.59 -20.08
C ARG A 95 -18.68 -1.79 -20.50
#